data_AF-A0A7Y3GXH5-F1
#
_entry.id   AF-A0A7Y3GXH5-F1
#
_cell.length_a   1.000
_cell.length_b   1.000
_cell.length_c   1.000
_cell.angle_alpha   90.00
_cell.angle_beta   90.00
_cell.angle_gamma   90.00
#
_symmetry.space_group_name_H-M   'P 1'
#
loop_
_entity.id
_entity.type
_entity.pdbx_description
1 polymer ?
#
loop_
_entity_poly.entity_id
_entity_poly.type
_entity_poly.pdbx_seq_one_letter_code
_entity_poly.pdbx_strand_id
1 'polypeptide(L)'
;MPNLPVLDIAGFLEDPSGAAASRFVRELIDTCTGTGFCYLTGHGIDPALEREAMAVAEAFFSLPEPERLSIVNTNTPHFRGYTRLGMEHTNGKRDWREQIDVGPERDAIPQRPGDPPWLRLRGPNQWPEAVPRMRPAITSWMSAMAELGEAVLRALAVGLGQAPDHFAPVVTPDPEVLVKIIRYPAQAAGEQAHQGLGLHQDSGLLSFILQDSTGGLQVESGGTLLDATPIPGSYVLNLGEMLQVATHGVLRATRHRVVSAPSGNGRISLAYFFNPCMESKLEPIELPDALRATATGGQNANPDDPIFSVYGENWLKFRLRSHPDVAQKHHADLLGS
;
A
#
# COMPACT_ATOMS: atom_id res chain seq x y z
N MET A 1 -22.12 -14.40 -7.66
CA MET A 1 -21.19 -13.47 -8.34
C MET A 1 -19.78 -13.85 -7.92
N PRO A 2 -18.76 -13.66 -8.76
CA PRO A 2 -17.39 -13.97 -8.36
C PRO A 2 -16.97 -13.03 -7.22
N ASN A 3 -16.57 -13.59 -6.09
CA ASN A 3 -16.03 -12.88 -4.92
C ASN A 3 -14.52 -13.10 -4.86
N LEU A 4 -13.79 -12.15 -4.26
CA LEU A 4 -12.38 -12.37 -3.95
C LEU A 4 -12.24 -13.54 -2.96
N PRO A 5 -11.17 -14.36 -3.08
CA PRO A 5 -10.94 -15.47 -2.16
C PRO A 5 -10.66 -14.95 -0.74
N VAL A 6 -11.06 -15.75 0.26
CA VAL A 6 -10.76 -15.51 1.67
C VAL A 6 -9.74 -16.54 2.12
N LEU A 7 -8.59 -16.09 2.58
CA LEU A 7 -7.48 -16.93 3.02
C LEU A 7 -7.27 -16.73 4.52
N ASP A 8 -7.06 -17.82 5.25
CA ASP A 8 -6.75 -17.82 6.68
C ASP A 8 -5.27 -18.13 6.89
N ILE A 9 -4.52 -17.17 7.46
CA ILE A 9 -3.08 -17.29 7.69
C ILE A 9 -2.74 -17.95 9.04
N ALA A 10 -3.70 -18.17 9.94
CA ALA A 10 -3.43 -18.56 11.33
C ALA A 10 -2.56 -19.83 11.41
N GLY A 11 -2.87 -20.85 10.60
CA GLY A 11 -2.08 -22.08 10.56
C GLY A 11 -0.64 -21.90 10.10
N PHE A 12 -0.35 -20.87 9.28
CA PHE A 12 1.02 -20.49 8.91
C PHE A 12 1.74 -19.73 10.04
N LEU A 13 1.02 -18.91 10.81
CA LEU A 13 1.59 -18.19 11.96
C LEU A 13 1.91 -19.13 13.13
N GLU A 14 1.08 -20.14 13.37
CA GLU A 14 1.25 -21.11 14.46
C GLU A 14 2.37 -22.12 14.20
N ASP A 15 2.37 -22.76 13.03
CA ASP A 15 3.37 -23.73 12.61
C ASP A 15 3.62 -23.63 11.10
N PRO A 16 4.62 -22.85 10.65
CA PRO A 16 4.96 -22.69 9.23
C PRO A 16 5.28 -24.00 8.48
N SER A 17 5.58 -25.09 9.20
CA SER A 17 5.88 -26.41 8.63
C SER A 17 4.65 -27.33 8.56
N GLY A 18 3.54 -26.92 9.19
CA GLY A 18 2.34 -27.72 9.33
C GLY A 18 1.52 -27.86 8.06
N ALA A 19 0.56 -28.79 8.08
CA ALA A 19 -0.34 -29.04 6.96
C ALA A 19 -1.26 -27.83 6.66
N ALA A 20 -1.63 -27.05 7.69
CA ALA A 20 -2.42 -25.83 7.54
C ALA A 20 -1.60 -24.73 6.86
N ALA A 21 -0.35 -24.51 7.28
CA ALA A 21 0.59 -23.60 6.62
C ALA A 21 0.80 -23.94 5.14
N SER A 22 1.03 -25.22 4.84
CA SER A 22 1.19 -25.71 3.47
C SER A 22 -0.05 -25.46 2.60
N ARG A 23 -1.25 -25.49 3.20
CA ARG A 23 -2.50 -25.17 2.49
C ARG A 23 -2.60 -23.68 2.19
N PHE A 24 -2.38 -22.84 3.19
CA PHE A 24 -2.36 -21.39 3.04
C PHE A 24 -1.37 -20.96 1.95
N VAL A 25 -0.14 -21.50 1.94
CA VAL A 25 0.87 -21.19 0.91
C VAL A 25 0.37 -21.52 -0.49
N ARG A 26 -0.28 -22.67 -0.70
CA ARG A 26 -0.85 -23.03 -2.01
C ARG A 26 -1.96 -22.07 -2.43
N GLU A 27 -2.91 -21.81 -1.54
CA GLU A 27 -4.03 -20.90 -1.81
C GLU A 27 -3.54 -19.48 -2.08
N LEU A 28 -2.49 -19.04 -1.40
CA LEU A 28 -1.84 -17.76 -1.61
C LEU A 28 -1.22 -17.68 -3.00
N ILE A 29 -0.42 -18.68 -3.42
CA ILE A 29 0.17 -18.70 -4.76
C ILE A 29 -0.89 -18.79 -5.86
N ASP A 30 -1.90 -19.64 -5.69
CA ASP A 30 -3.02 -19.74 -6.65
C ASP A 30 -3.75 -18.39 -6.78
N THR A 31 -3.96 -17.70 -5.66
CA THR A 31 -4.57 -16.37 -5.66
C THR A 31 -3.68 -15.33 -6.33
N CYS A 32 -2.40 -15.30 -5.98
CA CYS A 32 -1.45 -14.31 -6.48
C CYS A 32 -1.10 -14.49 -7.96
N THR A 33 -1.21 -15.71 -8.48
CA THR A 33 -1.09 -16.00 -9.93
C THR A 33 -2.40 -15.74 -10.69
N GLY A 34 -3.54 -15.78 -10.00
CA GLY A 34 -4.87 -15.52 -10.53
C GLY A 34 -5.30 -14.05 -10.41
N THR A 35 -6.00 -13.69 -9.33
CA THR A 35 -6.56 -12.35 -9.10
C THR A 35 -5.55 -11.36 -8.53
N GLY A 36 -4.50 -11.80 -7.85
CA GLY A 36 -3.57 -10.91 -7.14
C GLY A 36 -4.17 -10.22 -5.91
N PHE A 37 -5.39 -10.59 -5.51
CA PHE A 37 -6.18 -10.00 -4.42
C PHE A 37 -6.91 -11.09 -3.63
N CYS A 38 -6.88 -10.98 -2.30
CA CYS A 38 -7.69 -11.77 -1.36
C CYS A 38 -8.11 -10.95 -0.15
N TYR A 39 -9.06 -11.50 0.61
CA TYR A 39 -9.21 -11.18 2.03
C TYR A 39 -8.28 -12.08 2.84
N LEU A 40 -7.52 -11.49 3.76
CA LEU A 40 -6.68 -12.18 4.71
C LEU A 40 -7.35 -12.14 6.09
N THR A 41 -7.56 -13.31 6.67
CA THR A 41 -8.16 -13.53 8.00
C THR A 41 -7.21 -14.34 8.88
N GLY A 42 -7.49 -14.45 10.18
CA GLY A 42 -6.62 -15.20 11.11
C GLY A 42 -5.25 -14.54 11.31
N HIS A 43 -5.12 -13.25 11.00
CA HIS A 43 -3.86 -12.49 11.00
C HIS A 43 -3.29 -12.18 12.39
N GLY A 44 -4.03 -12.43 13.46
CA GLY A 44 -3.56 -12.25 14.84
C GLY A 44 -3.44 -10.81 15.35
N ILE A 45 -3.58 -9.81 14.48
CA ILE A 45 -3.65 -8.39 14.88
C ILE A 45 -4.80 -8.17 15.88
N ASP A 46 -4.50 -7.51 17.00
CA ASP A 46 -5.51 -7.18 18.02
C ASP A 46 -6.58 -6.24 17.42
N PRO A 47 -7.86 -6.64 17.41
CA PRO A 47 -8.96 -5.79 16.94
C PRO A 47 -9.06 -4.43 17.65
N ALA A 48 -8.49 -4.28 18.86
CA ALA A 48 -8.41 -2.99 19.55
C ALA A 48 -7.50 -1.99 18.83
N LEU A 49 -6.38 -2.45 18.23
CA LEU A 49 -5.48 -1.60 17.45
C LEU A 49 -6.18 -1.08 16.20
N GLU A 50 -6.93 -1.93 15.51
CA GLU A 50 -7.70 -1.57 14.31
C GLU A 50 -8.80 -0.54 14.61
N ARG A 51 -9.57 -0.78 15.67
CA ARG A 51 -10.60 0.16 16.13
C ARG A 51 -10.00 1.50 16.53
N GLU A 52 -8.87 1.48 17.24
CA GLU A 52 -8.18 2.71 17.65
C GLU A 52 -7.65 3.49 16.44
N ALA A 53 -7.02 2.81 15.48
CA ALA A 53 -6.51 3.40 14.25
C ALA A 53 -7.63 4.05 13.40
N MET A 54 -8.78 3.38 13.27
CA MET A 54 -9.97 3.95 12.62
C MET A 54 -10.54 5.14 13.42
N ALA A 55 -10.64 5.04 14.74
CA ALA A 55 -11.19 6.11 15.57
C ALA A 55 -10.35 7.39 15.52
N VAL A 56 -9.00 7.30 15.54
CA VAL A 56 -8.15 8.48 15.40
C VAL A 56 -8.21 9.08 13.99
N ALA A 57 -8.41 8.25 12.95
CA ALA A 57 -8.63 8.72 11.59
C ALA A 57 -9.93 9.52 11.49
N GLU A 58 -11.04 8.99 12.02
CA GLU A 58 -12.33 9.69 12.11
C GLU A 58 -12.22 11.01 12.87
N ALA A 59 -11.54 11.00 14.01
CA ALA A 59 -11.32 12.20 14.82
C ALA A 59 -10.55 13.27 14.04
N PHE A 60 -9.46 12.92 13.36
CA PHE A 60 -8.70 13.86 12.54
C PHE A 60 -9.54 14.44 11.40
N PHE A 61 -10.25 13.59 10.67
CA PHE A 61 -11.05 14.02 9.54
C PHE A 61 -12.25 14.88 9.94
N SER A 62 -12.70 14.79 11.19
CA SER A 62 -13.75 15.64 11.78
C SER A 62 -13.25 17.01 12.23
N LEU A 63 -11.93 17.26 12.23
CA LEU A 63 -11.37 18.55 12.63
C LEU A 63 -11.71 19.67 11.63
N PRO A 64 -11.80 20.92 12.12
CA PRO A 64 -11.78 22.10 11.25
C PRO A 64 -10.61 22.06 10.27
N GLU A 65 -10.83 22.56 9.05
CA GLU A 65 -9.79 22.53 8.01
C GLU A 65 -8.45 23.14 8.46
N PRO A 66 -8.38 24.29 9.16
CA PRO A 66 -7.10 24.85 9.61
C PRO A 66 -6.26 23.90 10.46
N GLU A 67 -6.91 23.08 11.30
CA GLU A 67 -6.22 22.09 12.13
C GLU A 67 -5.71 20.92 11.30
N ARG A 68 -6.47 20.46 10.29
CA ARG A 68 -5.99 19.45 9.33
C ARG A 68 -4.80 19.97 8.51
N LEU A 69 -4.83 21.26 8.14
CA LEU A 69 -3.76 21.91 7.38
C LEU A 69 -2.48 22.14 8.19
N SER A 70 -2.52 22.05 9.52
CA SER A 70 -1.32 22.17 10.37
C SER A 70 -0.24 21.15 10.01
N ILE A 71 -0.64 19.98 9.51
CA ILE A 71 0.25 18.90 9.09
C ILE A 71 0.30 18.71 7.57
N VAL A 72 -0.01 19.74 6.78
CA VAL A 72 -0.06 19.61 5.31
C VAL A 72 1.27 19.09 4.75
N ASN A 73 1.21 18.16 3.79
CA ASN A 73 2.38 17.45 3.25
C ASN A 73 3.45 18.38 2.64
N THR A 74 3.04 19.52 2.09
CA THR A 74 3.95 20.56 1.57
C THR A 74 4.79 21.26 2.64
N ASN A 75 4.60 20.99 3.92
CA ASN A 75 5.48 21.51 4.97
C ASN A 75 6.88 20.88 4.94
N THR A 76 7.02 19.67 4.39
CA THR A 76 8.28 18.90 4.44
C THR A 76 8.66 18.35 3.05
N PRO A 77 9.94 18.06 2.80
CA PRO A 77 10.38 17.38 1.56
C PRO A 77 10.08 15.86 1.59
N HIS A 78 9.59 15.31 2.71
CA HIS A 78 9.49 13.87 2.96
C HIS A 78 8.17 13.24 2.50
N PHE A 79 7.27 14.03 1.92
CA PHE A 79 5.93 13.59 1.50
C PHE A 79 5.09 12.98 2.65
N ARG A 80 5.31 13.44 3.89
CA ARG A 80 4.57 13.04 5.09
C ARG A 80 3.49 14.06 5.44
N GLY A 81 2.36 13.61 5.99
CA GLY A 81 1.29 14.47 6.48
C GLY A 81 0.07 14.55 5.56
N TYR A 82 -0.76 15.56 5.77
CA TYR A 82 -2.08 15.68 5.17
C TYR A 82 -2.04 16.20 3.72
N THR A 83 -2.70 15.50 2.81
CA THR A 83 -2.98 15.93 1.44
C THR A 83 -4.44 16.34 1.33
N ARG A 84 -4.68 17.59 0.89
CA ARG A 84 -6.02 18.16 0.77
C ARG A 84 -6.88 17.38 -0.23
N LEU A 85 -8.19 17.47 -0.04
CA LEU A 85 -9.19 16.88 -0.93
C LEU A 85 -8.94 17.27 -2.38
N GLY A 86 -8.82 16.28 -3.26
CA GLY A 86 -8.69 16.52 -4.70
C GLY A 86 -7.31 17.01 -5.16
N MET A 87 -6.28 16.90 -4.34
CA MET A 87 -4.92 17.30 -4.76
C MET A 87 -4.13 16.18 -5.45
N GLU A 88 -4.51 14.91 -5.24
CA GLU A 88 -3.88 13.79 -5.96
C GLU A 88 -4.55 13.52 -7.32
N HIS A 89 -3.74 13.00 -8.24
CA HIS A 89 -4.16 12.68 -9.59
C HIS A 89 -3.72 11.26 -9.95
N THR A 90 -4.64 10.50 -10.54
CA THR A 90 -4.37 9.18 -11.12
C THR A 90 -4.81 9.21 -12.58
N ASN A 91 -3.89 8.85 -13.49
CA ASN A 91 -4.09 8.89 -14.95
C ASN A 91 -4.61 10.24 -15.46
N GLY A 92 -4.06 11.35 -14.93
CA GLY A 92 -4.44 12.71 -15.31
C GLY A 92 -5.82 13.17 -14.83
N LYS A 93 -6.53 12.34 -14.05
CA LYS A 93 -7.81 12.69 -13.42
C LYS A 93 -7.63 12.88 -11.93
N ARG A 94 -8.34 13.87 -11.38
CA ARG A 94 -8.34 14.16 -9.94
C ARG A 94 -9.00 13.03 -9.15
N ASP A 95 -8.35 12.62 -8.07
CA ASP A 95 -8.87 11.65 -7.11
C ASP A 95 -9.68 12.38 -6.03
N TRP A 96 -10.96 12.02 -5.85
CA TRP A 96 -11.87 12.61 -4.87
C TRP A 96 -11.65 12.01 -3.48
N ARG A 97 -10.47 12.28 -2.95
CA ARG A 97 -10.04 11.85 -1.62
C ARG A 97 -9.15 12.89 -0.97
N GLU A 98 -9.09 12.84 0.34
CA GLU A 98 -8.06 13.46 1.16
C GLU A 98 -7.38 12.37 1.99
N GLN A 99 -6.13 12.57 2.39
CA GLN A 99 -5.40 11.53 3.11
C GLN A 99 -4.29 12.08 4.00
N ILE A 100 -3.77 11.22 4.88
CA ILE A 100 -2.55 11.44 5.65
C ILE A 100 -1.57 10.33 5.30
N ASP A 101 -0.33 10.71 4.97
CA ASP A 101 0.76 9.78 4.72
C ASP A 101 1.71 9.74 5.91
N VAL A 102 1.89 8.54 6.47
CA VAL A 102 2.72 8.25 7.64
C VAL A 102 3.67 7.11 7.30
N GLY A 103 4.87 7.08 7.88
CA GLY A 103 5.74 5.90 7.80
C GLY A 103 6.69 5.83 8.99
N PRO A 104 7.83 5.14 8.87
CA PRO A 104 8.77 5.01 9.98
C PRO A 104 9.17 6.36 10.56
N GLU A 105 9.18 6.47 11.89
CA GLU A 105 9.68 7.65 12.58
C GLU A 105 11.21 7.68 12.45
N ARG A 106 11.72 8.61 11.65
CA ARG A 106 13.15 8.72 11.34
C ARG A 106 13.56 10.17 11.26
N ASP A 107 14.80 10.44 11.63
CA ASP A 107 15.40 11.75 11.39
C ASP A 107 15.58 11.98 9.89
N ALA A 108 15.52 13.25 9.48
CA ALA A 108 15.83 13.63 8.12
C ALA A 108 17.31 13.35 7.82
N ILE A 109 17.60 12.82 6.63
CA ILE A 109 18.97 12.54 6.19
C ILE A 109 19.52 13.77 5.44
N PRO A 110 20.58 14.44 5.95
CA PRO A 110 21.21 15.54 5.24
C PRO A 110 21.78 15.06 3.92
N GLN A 111 21.43 15.75 2.83
CA GLN A 111 21.94 15.45 1.50
C GLN A 111 23.40 15.86 1.35
N ARG A 112 24.21 14.99 0.76
CA ARG A 112 25.60 15.25 0.38
C ARG A 112 25.77 15.16 -1.14
N PRO A 113 26.79 15.83 -1.72
CA PRO A 113 27.09 15.68 -3.14
C PRO A 113 27.31 14.21 -3.52
N GLY A 114 26.55 13.72 -4.50
CA GLY A 114 26.60 12.32 -4.97
C GLY A 114 25.62 11.37 -4.29
N ASP A 115 24.91 11.81 -3.24
CA ASP A 115 23.86 11.00 -2.62
C ASP A 115 22.69 10.78 -3.59
N PRO A 116 22.05 9.59 -3.57
CA PRO A 116 20.84 9.35 -4.33
C PRO A 116 19.70 10.31 -3.91
N PRO A 117 18.99 10.97 -4.85
CA PRO A 117 17.97 11.96 -4.52
C PRO A 117 16.81 11.39 -3.69
N TRP A 118 16.55 10.09 -3.78
CA TRP A 118 15.48 9.44 -3.01
C TRP A 118 15.74 9.46 -1.50
N LEU A 119 16.97 9.67 -1.02
CA LEU A 119 17.26 9.82 0.41
C LEU A 119 16.55 11.04 1.04
N ARG A 120 16.22 12.06 0.24
CA ARG A 120 15.47 13.25 0.68
C ARG A 120 14.07 12.90 1.20
N LEU A 121 13.53 11.76 0.79
CA LEU A 121 12.18 11.32 1.14
C LEU A 121 12.12 10.75 2.57
N ARG A 122 13.27 10.46 3.20
CA ARG A 122 13.32 10.04 4.60
C ARG A 122 13.34 11.24 5.53
N GLY A 123 12.46 11.18 6.52
CA GLY A 123 12.37 12.16 7.60
C GLY A 123 11.13 11.96 8.45
N PRO A 124 10.92 12.87 9.42
CA PRO A 124 9.93 12.68 10.47
C PRO A 124 8.50 12.76 9.95
N ASN A 125 7.59 12.12 10.68
CA ASN A 125 6.16 12.27 10.43
C ASN A 125 5.65 13.62 10.93
N GLN A 126 4.51 14.07 10.40
CA GLN A 126 3.77 15.21 10.92
C GLN A 126 2.54 14.69 11.68
N TRP A 127 2.45 14.97 12.98
CA TRP A 127 1.35 14.51 13.84
C TRP A 127 0.47 15.69 14.27
N PRO A 128 -0.87 15.57 14.19
CA PRO A 128 -1.77 16.67 14.54
C PRO A 128 -1.85 16.84 16.07
N GLU A 129 -1.51 18.03 16.58
CA GLU A 129 -1.59 18.33 18.02
C GLU A 129 -3.01 18.15 18.58
N ALA A 130 -4.02 18.41 17.75
CA ALA A 130 -5.44 18.26 18.09
C ALA A 130 -5.89 16.80 18.28
N VAL A 131 -5.14 15.82 17.76
CA VAL A 131 -5.40 14.38 17.96
C VAL A 131 -4.15 13.71 18.51
N PRO A 132 -3.77 13.98 19.78
CA PRO A 132 -2.51 13.50 20.34
C PRO A 132 -2.42 11.97 20.40
N ARG A 133 -3.57 11.28 20.42
CA ARG A 133 -3.67 9.81 20.35
C ARG A 133 -3.30 9.24 18.98
N MET A 134 -3.32 10.04 17.91
CA MET A 134 -3.08 9.54 16.56
C MET A 134 -1.69 8.92 16.41
N ARG A 135 -0.66 9.56 16.96
CA ARG A 135 0.71 9.04 16.92
C ARG A 135 0.80 7.63 17.53
N PRO A 136 0.54 7.43 18.85
CA PRO A 136 0.69 6.12 19.46
C PRO A 136 -0.25 5.05 18.85
N ALA A 137 -1.47 5.42 18.44
CA ALA A 137 -2.41 4.51 17.79
C ALA A 137 -1.86 3.96 16.47
N ILE A 138 -1.48 4.85 15.56
CA ILE A 138 -1.02 4.47 14.23
C ILE A 138 0.34 3.76 14.30
N THR A 139 1.27 4.22 15.14
CA THR A 139 2.57 3.54 15.28
C THR A 139 2.45 2.14 15.88
N SER A 140 1.54 1.94 16.84
CA SER A 140 1.32 0.61 17.43
C SER A 140 0.70 -0.35 16.41
N TRP A 141 -0.28 0.12 15.64
CA TRP A 141 -0.85 -0.66 14.54
C TRP A 141 0.19 -0.97 13.46
N MET A 142 1.03 0.00 13.08
CA MET A 142 2.13 -0.22 12.12
C MET A 142 3.11 -1.32 12.58
N SER A 143 3.49 -1.34 13.86
CA SER A 143 4.37 -2.38 14.39
C SER A 143 3.76 -3.77 14.25
N ALA A 144 2.47 -3.94 14.58
CA ALA A 144 1.79 -5.21 14.42
C ALA A 144 1.67 -5.63 12.93
N MET A 145 1.44 -4.67 12.04
CA MET A 145 1.37 -4.91 10.59
C MET A 145 2.72 -5.29 9.97
N ALA A 146 3.85 -4.86 10.54
CA ALA A 146 5.18 -5.24 10.06
C ALA A 146 5.41 -6.75 10.19
N GLU A 147 5.04 -7.34 11.34
CA GLU A 147 5.15 -8.79 11.58
C GLU A 147 4.29 -9.59 10.59
N LEU A 148 3.07 -9.09 10.29
CA LEU A 148 2.18 -9.69 9.30
C LEU A 148 2.76 -9.60 7.88
N GLY A 149 3.32 -8.45 7.52
CA GLY A 149 3.99 -8.24 6.23
C GLY A 149 5.14 -9.22 6.00
N GLU A 150 5.98 -9.40 7.01
CA GLU A 150 7.05 -10.40 6.97
C GLU A 150 6.51 -11.83 6.84
N ALA A 151 5.47 -12.18 7.60
CA ALA A 151 4.87 -13.51 7.53
C ALA A 151 4.33 -13.84 6.12
N VAL A 152 3.64 -12.89 5.48
CA VAL A 152 3.15 -13.06 4.11
C VAL A 152 4.30 -13.18 3.10
N LEU A 153 5.37 -12.39 3.24
CA LEU A 153 6.56 -12.54 2.39
C LEU A 153 7.22 -13.91 2.55
N ARG A 154 7.32 -14.44 3.79
CA ARG A 154 7.84 -15.80 4.02
C ARG A 154 6.97 -16.86 3.34
N ALA A 155 5.65 -16.73 3.43
CA ALA A 155 4.72 -17.65 2.76
C ALA A 155 4.85 -17.60 1.24
N LEU A 156 4.98 -16.38 0.66
CA LEU A 156 5.26 -16.21 -0.77
C LEU A 156 6.60 -16.84 -1.16
N ALA A 157 7.67 -16.64 -0.38
CA ALA A 157 8.97 -17.23 -0.66
C ALA A 157 8.90 -18.76 -0.76
N VAL A 158 8.27 -19.41 0.24
CA VAL A 158 8.06 -20.86 0.25
C VAL A 158 7.23 -21.29 -0.96
N GLY A 159 6.14 -20.58 -1.27
CA GLY A 159 5.28 -20.87 -2.40
C GLY A 159 5.95 -20.72 -3.78
N LEU A 160 6.95 -19.83 -3.87
CA LEU A 160 7.80 -19.63 -5.05
C LEU A 160 8.98 -20.62 -5.10
N GLY A 161 9.04 -21.60 -4.19
CA GLY A 161 10.12 -22.58 -4.11
C GLY A 161 11.45 -22.02 -3.59
N GLN A 162 11.43 -20.86 -2.93
CA GLN A 162 12.60 -20.23 -2.33
C GLN A 162 12.74 -20.60 -0.84
N ALA A 163 13.91 -20.27 -0.27
CA ALA A 163 14.08 -20.31 1.18
C ALA A 163 13.10 -19.33 1.87
N PRO A 164 12.56 -19.66 3.07
CA PRO A 164 11.58 -18.80 3.75
C PRO A 164 12.05 -17.37 4.00
N ASP A 165 13.35 -17.15 4.14
CA ASP A 165 14.00 -15.87 4.40
C ASP A 165 14.46 -15.13 3.13
N HIS A 166 14.10 -15.62 1.94
CA HIS A 166 14.54 -15.05 0.66
C HIS A 166 14.33 -13.53 0.54
N PHE A 167 13.20 -13.01 1.04
CA PHE A 167 12.89 -11.58 1.01
C PHE A 167 13.44 -10.79 2.20
N ALA A 168 13.97 -11.44 3.25
CA ALA A 168 14.44 -10.75 4.45
C ALA A 168 15.53 -9.69 4.15
N PRO A 169 16.53 -9.94 3.29
CA PRO A 169 17.53 -8.93 2.94
C PRO A 169 16.95 -7.69 2.23
N VAL A 170 15.77 -7.82 1.62
CA VAL A 170 15.12 -6.73 0.88
C VAL A 170 14.39 -5.77 1.83
N VAL A 171 13.86 -6.30 2.94
CA VAL A 171 13.03 -5.55 3.91
C VAL A 171 13.72 -5.30 5.25
N THR A 172 14.99 -5.69 5.41
CA THR A 172 15.78 -5.44 6.63
C THR A 172 16.99 -4.55 6.36
N PRO A 173 17.47 -3.79 7.36
CA PRO A 173 16.89 -3.61 8.69
C PRO A 173 15.69 -2.65 8.73
N ASP A 174 15.45 -1.92 7.64
CA ASP A 174 14.69 -0.67 7.65
C ASP A 174 13.69 -0.58 6.49
N PRO A 175 12.59 -1.37 6.50
CA PRO A 175 11.62 -1.36 5.41
C PRO A 175 10.96 0.01 5.28
N GLU A 176 10.66 0.44 4.05
CA GLU A 176 9.95 1.69 3.78
C GLU A 176 8.44 1.50 3.84
N VAL A 177 7.97 1.23 5.04
CA VAL A 177 6.55 1.15 5.33
C VAL A 177 5.87 2.50 5.01
N LEU A 178 4.68 2.41 4.42
CA LEU A 178 3.80 3.55 4.27
C LEU A 178 2.42 3.19 4.82
N VAL A 179 1.86 4.08 5.63
CA VAL A 179 0.43 4.10 5.93
C VAL A 179 -0.19 5.28 5.20
N LYS A 180 -1.25 5.00 4.46
CA LYS A 180 -2.18 6.01 3.97
C LYS A 180 -3.47 5.91 4.77
N ILE A 181 -3.82 6.96 5.49
CA ILE A 181 -5.10 7.11 6.18
C ILE A 181 -5.98 7.96 5.26
N ILE A 182 -7.02 7.39 4.67
CA ILE A 182 -7.70 7.99 3.52
C ILE A 182 -9.17 8.20 3.83
N ARG A 183 -9.70 9.39 3.53
CA ARG A 183 -11.14 9.67 3.48
C ARG A 183 -11.58 9.93 2.05
N TYR A 184 -12.64 9.26 1.65
CA TYR A 184 -13.38 9.49 0.41
C TYR A 184 -14.72 10.12 0.80
N PRO A 185 -14.90 11.43 0.66
CA PRO A 185 -16.17 12.07 0.98
C PRO A 185 -17.31 11.49 0.14
N ALA A 186 -18.51 11.42 0.72
CA ALA A 186 -19.71 11.10 -0.04
C ALA A 186 -19.96 12.19 -1.10
N GLN A 187 -20.56 11.79 -2.20
CA GLN A 187 -21.01 12.73 -3.22
C GLN A 187 -22.48 13.12 -3.01
N ALA A 188 -22.83 14.34 -3.44
CA ALA A 188 -24.21 14.77 -3.41
C ALA A 188 -25.05 13.94 -4.40
N ALA A 189 -26.30 13.65 -4.03
CA ALA A 189 -27.22 12.91 -4.88
C ALA A 189 -27.44 13.64 -6.21
N GLY A 190 -27.21 12.96 -7.33
CA GLY A 190 -27.39 13.50 -8.68
C GLY A 190 -26.12 14.00 -9.37
N GLU A 191 -24.97 14.00 -8.69
CA GLU A 191 -23.68 14.25 -9.32
C GLU A 191 -23.13 13.00 -10.02
N GLN A 192 -22.38 13.19 -11.12
CA GLN A 192 -21.65 12.10 -11.75
C GLN A 192 -20.64 11.51 -10.76
N ALA A 193 -20.63 10.19 -10.58
CA ALA A 193 -19.70 9.53 -9.68
C ALA A 193 -18.25 9.93 -10.01
N HIS A 194 -17.59 10.61 -9.07
CA HIS A 194 -16.20 11.00 -9.20
C HIS A 194 -15.33 9.80 -8.90
N GLN A 195 -14.21 9.72 -9.63
CA GLN A 195 -13.11 8.84 -9.31
C GLN A 195 -12.66 9.12 -7.88
N GLY A 196 -12.91 8.19 -6.94
CA GLY A 196 -12.36 8.31 -5.58
C GLY A 196 -10.86 8.07 -5.62
N LEU A 197 -10.46 7.00 -6.30
CA LEU A 197 -9.08 6.70 -6.70
C LEU A 197 -9.12 6.04 -8.08
N GLY A 198 -8.29 6.51 -9.01
CA GLY A 198 -8.22 5.98 -10.36
C GLY A 198 -7.73 4.54 -10.44
N LEU A 199 -7.94 3.90 -11.59
CA LEU A 199 -7.47 2.55 -11.84
C LEU A 199 -5.93 2.53 -11.94
N HIS A 200 -5.28 1.86 -11.00
CA HIS A 200 -3.82 1.85 -10.83
C HIS A 200 -3.34 0.51 -10.26
N GLN A 201 -2.02 0.32 -10.25
CA GLN A 201 -1.32 -0.75 -9.54
C GLN A 201 -0.47 -0.13 -8.44
N ASP A 202 -0.22 -0.88 -7.38
CA ASP A 202 0.75 -0.49 -6.36
C ASP A 202 2.15 -0.87 -6.80
N SER A 203 3.15 -0.03 -6.55
CA SER A 203 4.51 -0.27 -7.05
C SER A 203 5.37 -1.17 -6.16
N GLY A 204 5.03 -1.30 -4.88
CA GLY A 204 5.85 -1.96 -3.85
C GLY A 204 5.79 -3.49 -3.82
N LEU A 205 5.83 -4.08 -2.61
CA LEU A 205 5.69 -5.54 -2.44
C LEU A 205 4.26 -5.91 -2.06
N LEU A 206 3.79 -5.51 -0.88
CA LEU A 206 2.49 -5.90 -0.33
C LEU A 206 1.69 -4.69 0.10
N SER A 207 0.38 -4.75 -0.11
CA SER A 207 -0.58 -3.78 0.38
C SER A 207 -1.64 -4.49 1.21
N PHE A 208 -1.94 -3.94 2.39
CA PHE A 208 -2.99 -4.41 3.29
C PHE A 208 -3.98 -3.27 3.52
N ILE A 209 -5.24 -3.48 3.19
CA ILE A 209 -6.28 -2.44 3.27
C ILE A 209 -7.28 -2.81 4.35
N LEU A 210 -7.34 -1.98 5.40
CA LEU A 210 -8.41 -1.99 6.38
C LEU A 210 -9.55 -1.10 5.88
N GLN A 211 -10.73 -1.67 5.76
CA GLN A 211 -11.93 -0.99 5.24
C GLN A 211 -12.94 -0.73 6.36
N ASP A 212 -13.64 0.40 6.29
CA ASP A 212 -14.93 0.55 6.97
C ASP A 212 -16.02 -0.31 6.32
N SER A 213 -17.26 -0.20 6.80
CA SER A 213 -18.40 -0.93 6.26
C SER A 213 -18.97 -0.36 4.94
N THR A 214 -18.44 0.76 4.43
CA THR A 214 -19.03 1.50 3.29
C THR A 214 -18.72 0.84 1.95
N GLY A 215 -17.54 0.22 1.82
CA GLY A 215 -17.09 -0.41 0.57
C GLY A 215 -16.60 0.60 -0.47
N GLY A 216 -16.60 0.21 -1.75
CA GLY A 216 -16.19 1.07 -2.88
C GLY A 216 -14.84 0.73 -3.52
N LEU A 217 -14.05 -0.16 -2.93
CA LEU A 217 -12.86 -0.74 -3.58
C LEU A 217 -13.30 -1.71 -4.68
N GLN A 218 -12.71 -1.57 -5.86
CA GLN A 218 -12.96 -2.42 -7.02
C GLN A 218 -11.67 -2.95 -7.62
N VAL A 219 -11.63 -4.25 -7.93
CA VAL A 219 -10.45 -4.98 -8.40
C VAL A 219 -10.68 -5.49 -9.82
N GLU A 220 -9.73 -5.29 -10.71
CA GLU A 220 -9.80 -5.79 -12.09
C GLU A 220 -9.50 -7.30 -12.11
N SER A 221 -10.45 -8.12 -12.54
CA SER A 221 -10.28 -9.56 -12.72
C SER A 221 -11.04 -10.03 -13.95
N GLY A 222 -10.36 -10.77 -14.83
CA GLY A 222 -10.95 -11.30 -16.06
C GLY A 222 -11.53 -10.23 -17.00
N GLY A 223 -10.98 -9.01 -17.00
CA GLY A 223 -11.49 -7.87 -17.79
C GLY A 223 -12.74 -7.20 -17.20
N THR A 224 -13.14 -7.56 -15.99
CA THR A 224 -14.26 -6.95 -15.25
C THR A 224 -13.79 -6.37 -13.93
N LEU A 225 -14.57 -5.46 -13.34
CA LEU A 225 -14.31 -4.92 -12.01
C LEU A 225 -15.18 -5.64 -10.97
N LEU A 226 -14.54 -6.27 -10.00
CA LEU A 226 -15.17 -6.94 -8.86
C LEU A 226 -15.18 -6.03 -7.64
N ASP A 227 -16.30 -5.94 -6.95
CA ASP A 227 -16.37 -5.21 -5.68
C ASP A 227 -15.67 -6.00 -4.56
N ALA A 228 -14.73 -5.36 -3.88
CA ALA A 228 -14.16 -5.85 -2.63
C ALA A 228 -15.05 -5.40 -1.46
N THR A 229 -16.20 -6.06 -1.31
CA THR A 229 -17.15 -5.80 -0.22
C THR A 229 -16.48 -6.00 1.14
N PRO A 230 -16.58 -5.06 2.10
CA PRO A 230 -15.91 -5.20 3.39
C PRO A 230 -16.31 -6.48 4.15
N ILE A 231 -15.32 -7.20 4.68
CA ILE A 231 -15.51 -8.35 5.58
C ILE A 231 -14.91 -8.00 6.94
N PRO A 232 -15.70 -7.95 8.04
CA PRO A 232 -15.18 -7.68 9.36
C PRO A 232 -14.08 -8.65 9.79
N GLY A 233 -13.01 -8.15 10.41
CA GLY A 233 -11.87 -8.97 10.86
C GLY A 233 -10.98 -9.47 9.71
N SER A 234 -10.94 -8.75 8.60
CA SER A 234 -10.05 -9.05 7.48
C SER A 234 -9.34 -7.80 6.96
N TYR A 235 -8.17 -8.03 6.36
CA TYR A 235 -7.53 -7.08 5.46
C TYR A 235 -7.75 -7.51 4.02
N VAL A 236 -7.96 -6.57 3.10
CA VAL A 236 -7.74 -6.88 1.68
C VAL A 236 -6.24 -6.84 1.43
N LEU A 237 -5.67 -7.96 0.99
CA LEU A 237 -4.27 -8.11 0.62
C LEU A 237 -4.12 -8.07 -0.91
N ASN A 238 -3.17 -7.28 -1.40
CA ASN A 238 -2.72 -7.34 -2.78
C ASN A 238 -1.21 -7.18 -2.94
N LEU A 239 -0.72 -7.52 -4.12
CA LEU A 239 0.70 -7.43 -4.47
C LEU A 239 1.00 -6.17 -5.28
N GLY A 240 2.24 -5.72 -5.18
CA GLY A 240 2.78 -4.62 -5.96
C GLY A 240 3.68 -5.05 -7.13
N GLU A 241 3.96 -4.11 -8.01
CA GLU A 241 4.63 -4.35 -9.29
C GLU A 241 6.05 -4.85 -9.14
N MET A 242 6.76 -4.55 -8.05
CA MET A 242 8.10 -5.10 -7.83
C MET A 242 8.09 -6.63 -7.72
N LEU A 243 7.11 -7.21 -7.01
CA LEU A 243 6.96 -8.68 -6.98
C LEU A 243 6.59 -9.24 -8.35
N GLN A 244 5.74 -8.54 -9.09
CA GLN A 244 5.37 -8.93 -10.45
C GLN A 244 6.58 -8.95 -11.39
N VAL A 245 7.43 -7.91 -11.35
CA VAL A 245 8.66 -7.85 -12.15
C VAL A 245 9.63 -8.94 -11.75
N ALA A 246 9.89 -9.10 -10.45
CA ALA A 246 10.85 -10.06 -9.93
C ALA A 246 10.45 -11.51 -10.24
N THR A 247 9.15 -11.79 -10.36
CA THR A 247 8.63 -13.13 -10.69
C THR A 247 8.24 -13.27 -12.16
N HIS A 248 8.68 -12.35 -13.04
CA HIS A 248 8.38 -12.39 -14.47
C HIS A 248 6.88 -12.43 -14.82
N GLY A 249 6.02 -11.84 -13.99
CA GLY A 249 4.57 -11.80 -14.15
C GLY A 249 3.84 -13.04 -13.62
N VAL A 250 4.53 -13.96 -12.95
CA VAL A 250 3.88 -15.09 -12.26
C VAL A 250 2.99 -14.57 -11.14
N LEU A 251 3.51 -13.71 -10.26
CA LEU A 251 2.69 -12.99 -9.30
C LEU A 251 2.13 -11.72 -9.96
N ARG A 252 0.85 -11.43 -9.73
CA ARG A 252 0.16 -10.30 -10.39
C ARG A 252 -0.02 -9.12 -9.44
N ALA A 253 0.49 -7.97 -9.86
CA ALA A 253 0.11 -6.68 -9.32
C ALA A 253 -1.17 -6.23 -10.02
N THR A 254 -2.31 -6.45 -9.40
CA THR A 254 -3.59 -6.27 -10.08
C THR A 254 -4.09 -4.83 -10.01
N ARG A 255 -4.64 -4.36 -11.13
CA ARG A 255 -5.23 -3.03 -11.22
C ARG A 255 -6.46 -2.93 -10.33
N HIS A 256 -6.57 -1.85 -9.58
CA HIS A 256 -7.72 -1.61 -8.72
C HIS A 256 -8.02 -0.10 -8.62
N ARG A 257 -9.24 0.23 -8.19
CA ARG A 257 -9.73 1.61 -8.08
C ARG A 257 -10.66 1.76 -6.87
N VAL A 258 -10.97 2.99 -6.50
CA VAL A 258 -12.03 3.27 -5.52
C VAL A 258 -13.09 4.17 -6.15
N VAL A 259 -14.34 3.75 -6.05
CA VAL A 259 -15.49 4.60 -6.36
C VAL A 259 -15.92 5.34 -5.10
N SER A 260 -16.27 6.62 -5.26
CA SER A 260 -16.75 7.43 -4.14
C SER A 260 -18.09 6.91 -3.63
N ALA A 261 -18.33 7.04 -2.32
CA ALA A 261 -19.59 6.61 -1.72
C ALA A 261 -20.75 7.46 -2.29
N PRO A 262 -21.90 6.85 -2.67
CA PRO A 262 -23.00 7.58 -3.29
C PRO A 262 -23.76 8.48 -2.31
N SER A 263 -23.63 8.29 -0.99
CA SER A 263 -24.26 9.10 0.05
C SER A 263 -23.66 8.83 1.44
N GLY A 264 -24.10 9.56 2.46
CA GLY A 264 -23.72 9.33 3.86
C GLY A 264 -22.45 10.08 4.28
N ASN A 265 -21.71 9.52 5.25
CA ASN A 265 -20.52 10.15 5.83
C ASN A 265 -19.24 9.94 4.99
N GLY A 266 -19.36 9.33 3.81
CA GLY A 266 -18.21 8.91 3.00
C GLY A 266 -17.64 7.58 3.46
N ARG A 267 -16.40 7.31 3.05
CA ARG A 267 -15.65 6.09 3.36
C ARG A 267 -14.31 6.46 3.98
N ILE A 268 -13.91 5.76 5.05
CA ILE A 268 -12.54 5.80 5.57
C ILE A 268 -11.87 4.43 5.35
N SER A 269 -10.60 4.46 4.95
CA SER A 269 -9.77 3.26 4.85
C SER A 269 -8.33 3.57 5.26
N LEU A 270 -7.67 2.58 5.84
CA LEU A 270 -6.24 2.63 6.12
C LEU A 270 -5.55 1.62 5.21
N ALA A 271 -4.60 2.07 4.39
CA ALA A 271 -3.79 1.21 3.55
C ALA A 271 -2.36 1.17 4.10
N TYR A 272 -1.89 -0.02 4.46
CA TYR A 272 -0.53 -0.28 4.92
C TYR A 272 0.25 -0.95 3.79
N PHE A 273 1.32 -0.31 3.34
CA PHE A 273 2.20 -0.81 2.29
C PHE A 273 3.50 -1.30 2.94
N PHE A 274 3.79 -2.59 2.78
CA PHE A 274 5.03 -3.21 3.23
C PHE A 274 6.00 -3.28 2.06
N ASN A 275 7.05 -2.44 2.10
CA ASN A 275 7.95 -2.23 0.97
C ASN A 275 9.42 -2.48 1.35
N PRO A 276 10.31 -2.64 0.37
CA PRO A 276 11.74 -2.79 0.60
C PRO A 276 12.35 -1.60 1.35
N CYS A 277 13.56 -1.76 1.88
CA CYS A 277 14.41 -0.62 2.21
C CYS A 277 14.68 0.21 0.93
N MET A 278 14.89 1.52 1.00
CA MET A 278 15.14 2.34 -0.20
C MET A 278 16.37 1.88 -1.00
N GLU A 279 17.41 1.45 -0.30
CA GLU A 279 18.66 0.94 -0.85
C GLU A 279 18.49 -0.44 -1.50
N SER A 280 17.45 -1.18 -1.10
CA SER A 280 17.32 -2.57 -1.48
C SER A 280 17.02 -2.70 -2.97
N LYS A 281 17.70 -3.68 -3.56
CA LYS A 281 17.47 -4.13 -4.92
C LYS A 281 16.68 -5.42 -4.89
N LEU A 282 15.55 -5.46 -5.60
CA LEU A 282 14.83 -6.70 -5.85
C LEU A 282 15.23 -7.23 -7.23
N GLU A 283 15.96 -8.33 -7.24
CA GLU A 283 16.42 -9.00 -8.46
C GLU A 283 15.37 -10.00 -8.97
N PRO A 284 15.42 -10.39 -10.25
CA PRO A 284 14.64 -11.50 -10.77
C PRO A 284 14.86 -12.78 -9.97
N ILE A 285 13.76 -13.46 -9.64
CA ILE A 285 13.73 -14.68 -8.83
C ILE A 285 13.78 -15.89 -9.75
N GLU A 286 14.65 -16.84 -9.45
CA GLU A 286 14.69 -18.12 -10.14
C GLU A 286 13.51 -18.99 -9.70
N LEU A 287 12.57 -19.24 -10.62
CA LEU A 287 11.34 -19.97 -10.32
C LEU A 287 11.39 -21.44 -10.75
N PRO A 288 10.75 -22.35 -9.99
CA PRO A 288 10.51 -23.72 -10.44
C PRO A 288 9.81 -23.77 -11.81
N ASP A 289 10.11 -24.80 -12.61
CA ASP A 289 9.62 -24.95 -14.00
C ASP A 289 8.12 -24.76 -14.16
N ALA A 290 7.34 -25.32 -13.22
CA ALA A 290 5.88 -25.24 -13.25
C ALA A 290 5.38 -23.79 -13.14
N LEU A 291 5.99 -22.97 -12.28
CA LEU A 291 5.64 -21.55 -12.11
C LEU A 291 6.20 -20.71 -13.25
N ARG A 292 7.43 -20.98 -13.67
CA ARG A 292 8.06 -20.28 -14.79
C ARG A 292 7.25 -20.42 -16.09
N ALA A 293 6.60 -21.56 -16.30
CA ALA A 293 5.74 -21.79 -17.45
C ALA A 293 4.48 -20.90 -17.48
N THR A 294 4.08 -20.29 -16.36
CA THR A 294 2.93 -19.38 -16.29
C THR A 294 3.31 -17.90 -16.37
N ALA A 295 4.60 -17.58 -16.54
CA ALA A 295 5.09 -16.21 -16.61
C ALA A 295 4.53 -15.46 -17.83
N THR A 296 4.01 -14.24 -17.61
CA THR A 296 3.43 -13.39 -18.66
C THR A 296 4.32 -12.22 -19.08
N GLY A 297 5.47 -12.05 -18.43
CA GLY A 297 6.23 -10.80 -18.46
C GLY A 297 5.70 -9.84 -17.38
N GLY A 298 6.61 -9.25 -16.60
CA GLY A 298 6.25 -8.55 -15.35
C GLY A 298 6.36 -7.02 -15.38
N GLN A 299 7.01 -6.45 -16.39
CA GLN A 299 7.21 -5.00 -16.48
C GLN A 299 5.91 -4.24 -16.73
N ASN A 300 5.89 -2.97 -16.32
CA ASN A 300 4.75 -2.09 -16.55
C ASN A 300 4.46 -1.99 -18.06
N ALA A 301 3.18 -2.08 -18.43
CA ALA A 301 2.76 -2.00 -19.83
C ALA A 301 3.01 -0.62 -20.45
N ASN A 302 3.11 0.43 -19.62
CA ASN A 302 3.54 1.75 -20.04
C ASN A 302 5.08 1.82 -20.05
N PRO A 303 5.73 1.93 -21.23
CA PRO A 303 7.19 1.98 -21.32
C PRO A 303 7.78 3.24 -20.66
N ASP A 304 6.98 4.29 -20.49
CA ASP A 304 7.39 5.53 -19.81
C ASP A 304 7.27 5.44 -18.28
N ASP A 305 6.81 4.30 -17.74
CA ASP A 305 6.67 4.05 -16.31
C ASP A 305 7.35 2.74 -15.86
N PRO A 306 8.63 2.51 -16.19
CA PRO A 306 9.31 1.25 -15.89
C PRO A 306 9.47 1.05 -14.38
N ILE A 307 9.38 -0.18 -13.92
CA ILE A 307 9.67 -0.51 -12.52
C ILE A 307 11.14 -0.86 -12.39
N PHE A 308 11.85 -0.04 -11.62
CA PHE A 308 13.27 -0.17 -11.36
C PHE A 308 13.54 -1.28 -10.33
N SER A 309 14.76 -1.79 -10.32
CA SER A 309 15.17 -2.82 -9.36
C SER A 309 15.45 -2.25 -7.97
N VAL A 310 15.94 -1.00 -7.88
CA VAL A 310 16.20 -0.29 -6.62
C VAL A 310 14.91 0.40 -6.16
N TYR A 311 14.46 0.11 -4.94
CA TYR A 311 13.17 0.63 -4.47
C TYR A 311 13.14 2.16 -4.35
N GLY A 312 14.22 2.79 -3.88
CA GLY A 312 14.30 4.24 -3.75
C GLY A 312 14.02 5.00 -5.05
N GLU A 313 14.44 4.45 -6.20
CA GLU A 313 14.16 5.04 -7.52
C GLU A 313 12.66 4.99 -7.85
N ASN A 314 12.00 3.85 -7.60
CA ASN A 314 10.55 3.72 -7.76
C ASN A 314 9.79 4.65 -6.82
N TRP A 315 10.25 4.74 -5.57
CA TRP A 315 9.62 5.57 -4.54
C TRP A 315 9.67 7.05 -4.91
N LEU A 316 10.84 7.54 -5.34
CA LEU A 316 11.01 8.91 -5.81
C LEU A 316 10.16 9.20 -7.04
N LYS A 317 10.24 8.36 -8.08
CA LYS A 317 9.44 8.50 -9.31
C LYS A 317 7.95 8.64 -8.98
N PHE A 318 7.43 7.76 -8.13
CA PHE A 318 6.03 7.76 -7.73
C PHE A 318 5.65 9.05 -6.99
N ARG A 319 6.46 9.46 -6.00
CA ARG A 319 6.18 10.65 -5.17
C ARG A 319 6.20 11.95 -5.96
N LEU A 320 7.17 12.11 -6.87
CA LEU A 320 7.23 13.30 -7.75
C LEU A 320 5.99 13.41 -8.64
N ARG A 321 5.47 12.28 -9.13
CA ARG A 321 4.26 12.25 -9.97
C ARG A 321 2.97 12.49 -9.18
N SER A 322 2.81 11.84 -8.03
CA SER A 322 1.55 11.87 -7.27
C SER A 322 1.35 13.14 -6.45
N HIS A 323 2.43 13.84 -6.08
CA HIS A 323 2.38 15.08 -5.30
C HIS A 323 3.17 16.21 -5.99
N PRO A 324 2.65 16.74 -7.11
CA PRO A 324 3.35 17.78 -7.87
C PRO A 324 3.57 19.07 -7.07
N ASP A 325 2.73 19.35 -6.06
CA ASP A 325 2.85 20.49 -5.16
C ASP A 325 4.05 20.37 -4.21
N VAL A 326 4.24 19.20 -3.60
CA VAL A 326 5.42 18.90 -2.77
C VAL A 326 6.67 18.89 -3.64
N ALA A 327 6.59 18.26 -4.82
CA ALA A 327 7.69 18.17 -5.76
C ALA A 327 8.15 19.56 -6.23
N GLN A 328 7.21 20.43 -6.61
CA GLN A 328 7.53 21.80 -7.04
C GLN A 328 8.14 22.64 -5.91
N LYS A 329 7.71 22.43 -4.67
CA LYS A 329 8.21 23.21 -3.52
C LYS A 329 9.58 22.75 -3.03
N HIS A 330 9.84 21.45 -3.01
CA HIS A 330 10.99 20.86 -2.31
C HIS A 330 11.96 20.08 -3.20
N HIS A 331 11.55 19.72 -4.41
CA HIS A 331 12.30 18.86 -5.33
C HIS A 331 12.29 19.41 -6.76
N ALA A 332 12.21 20.73 -6.90
CA ALA A 332 12.12 21.38 -8.21
C ALA A 332 13.32 21.07 -9.11
N ASP A 333 14.48 20.80 -8.51
CA ASP A 333 15.70 20.37 -9.21
C ASP A 333 15.56 19.01 -9.90
N LEU A 334 14.56 18.21 -9.53
CA LEU A 334 14.29 16.87 -10.08
C LEU A 334 13.14 16.88 -11.11
N LEU A 335 12.47 18.01 -11.31
CA LEU A 335 11.34 18.14 -12.25
C LEU A 335 11.85 18.51 -13.64
N GLY A 336 12.08 17.51 -14.49
CA GLY A 336 12.53 17.70 -15.89
C GLY A 336 13.97 17.26 -16.18
N SER A 337 14.49 16.34 -15.36
CA SER A 337 15.68 15.54 -15.70
C SER A 337 15.34 14.39 -16.64
#